data_AF-A0A524I3M1-F1
#
_entry.id   AF-A0A524I3M1-F1
#
_cell.length_a   1.000
_cell.length_b   1.000
_cell.length_c   1.000
_cell.angle_alpha   90.00
_cell.angle_beta   90.00
_cell.angle_gamma   90.00
#
_symmetry.space_group_name_H-M   'P 1'
#
loop_
_entity.id
_entity.type
_entity.pdbx_description
1 polymer ?
#
loop_
_entity_poly.entity_id
_entity_poly.type
_entity_poly.pdbx_seq_one_letter_code
_entity_poly.pdbx_strand_id
1 'polypeptide(L)'
;MPDKREKAEEEEVFEFDCPECGVHVVGEADKCPSCGTEFVIEEVPMLDCPSCGESVSIDSSVCPECGSALVDEMEDQLRQEFPLLVAGVKPMLVLSNDFDVNVAEGRRLIDKAVRAGKQRDLATAVQMVKEAHSSIKGALESRMDHDQRHLERLAEVTAKSGNDPGEITEAIASAQKLRSEGDTEGALQAGVKGRKAAERLSGKYMEAHDMTESLSKLVEVCDRFYLDVREARRMLREAQDAGEHGDWSMMGILARKGREQLFKGLPEATKAEMRKAKNQLLDAKAEGKDVRTLVKVLKDAGVAMNRERHDQALLHLSDFKIELKRL
;
A
#
# COMPACT_ATOMS: atom_id res chain seq x y z
N MET A 1 -20.55 -62.56 52.25
CA MET A 1 -19.68 -62.41 51.08
C MET A 1 -20.61 -62.27 49.87
N PRO A 2 -20.52 -61.17 49.11
CA PRO A 2 -21.57 -60.65 48.21
C PRO A 2 -21.59 -61.42 46.88
N ASP A 3 -22.75 -61.75 46.30
CA ASP A 3 -23.68 -60.91 45.51
C ASP A 3 -23.27 -60.84 44.03
N LYS A 4 -24.01 -61.58 43.19
CA LYS A 4 -24.00 -61.50 41.72
C LYS A 4 -25.45 -61.57 41.26
N ARG A 5 -26.04 -60.40 41.01
CA ARG A 5 -27.23 -60.24 40.17
C ARG A 5 -26.80 -59.45 38.95
N GLU A 6 -26.69 -60.15 37.83
CA GLU A 6 -26.56 -59.57 36.49
C GLU A 6 -27.82 -58.74 36.23
N LYS A 7 -27.65 -57.43 36.00
CA LYS A 7 -28.71 -56.59 35.45
C LYS A 7 -28.66 -56.73 33.94
N ALA A 8 -29.71 -57.29 33.37
CA ALA A 8 -29.99 -57.25 31.94
C ALA A 8 -30.18 -55.78 31.52
N GLU A 9 -29.51 -55.41 30.44
CA GLU A 9 -29.73 -54.16 29.71
C GLU A 9 -31.11 -54.27 29.04
N GLU A 10 -32.06 -53.41 29.43
CA GLU A 10 -33.31 -53.22 28.71
C GLU A 10 -32.98 -52.46 27.43
N GLU A 11 -32.91 -53.17 26.29
CA GLU A 11 -32.83 -52.55 24.97
C GLU A 11 -34.13 -51.76 24.72
N GLU A 12 -34.06 -50.43 24.75
CA GLU A 12 -35.17 -49.56 24.36
C GLU A 12 -35.45 -49.73 22.86
N VAL A 13 -36.59 -50.33 22.53
CA VAL A 13 -37.02 -50.52 21.15
C VAL A 13 -37.47 -49.17 20.58
N PHE A 14 -36.72 -48.64 19.60
CA PHE A 14 -37.04 -47.37 18.94
C PHE A 14 -38.22 -47.54 17.97
N GLU A 15 -39.29 -46.78 18.15
CA GLU A 15 -40.51 -46.83 17.30
C GLU A 15 -40.76 -45.47 16.64
N PHE A 16 -40.94 -45.44 15.32
CA PHE A 16 -41.23 -44.20 14.59
C PHE A 16 -42.00 -44.45 13.28
N ASP A 17 -42.72 -43.43 12.81
CA ASP A 17 -43.42 -43.49 11.53
C ASP A 17 -42.57 -42.92 10.40
N CYS A 18 -42.47 -43.63 9.28
CA CYS A 18 -41.74 -43.17 8.11
C CYS A 18 -42.37 -41.88 7.56
N PRO A 19 -41.64 -40.76 7.43
CA PRO A 19 -42.19 -39.47 6.99
C PRO A 19 -42.70 -39.48 5.53
N GLU A 20 -42.22 -40.40 4.70
CA GLU A 20 -42.60 -40.48 3.28
C GLU A 20 -43.84 -41.34 3.03
N CYS A 21 -44.01 -42.45 3.77
CA CYS A 21 -45.11 -43.39 3.50
C CYS A 21 -46.02 -43.68 4.70
N GLY A 22 -45.69 -43.16 5.89
CA GLY A 22 -46.47 -43.33 7.12
C GLY A 22 -46.47 -44.75 7.68
N VAL A 23 -45.59 -45.64 7.19
CA VAL A 23 -45.45 -46.98 7.77
C VAL A 23 -44.75 -46.90 9.11
N HIS A 24 -45.31 -47.61 10.09
CA HIS A 24 -44.73 -47.74 11.42
C HIS A 24 -43.51 -48.67 11.37
N VAL A 25 -42.37 -48.17 11.84
CA VAL A 25 -41.08 -48.86 11.87
C VAL A 25 -40.71 -49.11 13.33
N VAL A 26 -40.33 -50.35 13.64
CA VAL A 26 -39.98 -50.81 14.98
C VAL A 26 -38.55 -51.37 14.95
N GLY A 27 -37.68 -50.84 15.80
CA GLY A 27 -36.26 -51.19 15.90
C GLY A 27 -35.33 -50.30 15.06
N GLU A 28 -34.04 -50.64 15.07
CA GLU A 28 -33.02 -49.95 14.28
C GLU A 28 -33.11 -50.37 12.80
N ALA A 29 -33.64 -49.49 11.95
CA ALA A 29 -33.67 -49.69 10.50
C ALA A 29 -33.05 -48.48 9.82
N ASP A 30 -32.07 -48.69 8.93
CA ASP A 30 -31.45 -47.62 8.13
C ASP A 30 -32.31 -47.22 6.92
N LYS A 31 -33.31 -48.06 6.58
CA LYS A 31 -34.21 -47.87 5.43
C LYS A 31 -35.61 -48.29 5.77
N CYS A 32 -36.59 -47.55 5.26
CA CYS A 32 -37.99 -47.95 5.39
C CYS A 32 -38.24 -49.27 4.63
N PRO A 33 -38.79 -50.31 5.29
CA PRO A 33 -39.08 -51.58 4.63
C PRO A 33 -40.19 -51.50 3.58
N SER A 34 -41.02 -50.44 3.61
CA SER A 34 -42.14 -50.26 2.69
C SER A 34 -41.78 -49.42 1.47
N CYS A 35 -41.19 -48.24 1.65
CA CYS A 35 -40.88 -47.32 0.55
C CYS A 35 -39.40 -47.24 0.17
N GLY A 36 -38.50 -47.84 0.97
CA GLY A 36 -37.06 -47.83 0.70
C GLY A 36 -36.33 -46.52 1.02
N THR A 37 -37.00 -45.52 1.62
CA THR A 37 -36.37 -44.27 2.05
C THR A 37 -35.27 -44.54 3.08
N GLU A 38 -34.06 -44.04 2.82
CA GLU A 38 -32.95 -44.07 3.77
C GLU A 38 -33.19 -43.08 4.92
N PHE A 39 -33.08 -43.58 6.15
CA PHE A 39 -33.15 -42.76 7.35
C PHE A 39 -31.76 -42.24 7.66
N VAL A 40 -31.55 -40.93 7.44
CA VAL A 40 -30.33 -40.25 7.85
C VAL A 40 -30.57 -39.72 9.26
N ILE A 41 -30.09 -40.45 10.26
CA ILE A 41 -30.06 -39.96 11.64
C ILE A 41 -28.87 -39.00 11.73
N GLU A 42 -29.10 -37.73 11.45
CA GLU A 42 -28.14 -36.68 11.80
C GLU A 42 -28.18 -36.53 13.33
N GLU A 43 -27.12 -36.94 14.01
CA GLU A 43 -26.91 -36.63 15.42
C GLU A 43 -26.87 -35.10 15.56
N VAL A 44 -27.97 -34.51 16.01
CA VAL A 44 -28.04 -33.07 16.27
C VAL A 44 -27.28 -32.83 17.58
N PRO A 45 -26.15 -32.10 17.57
CA PRO A 45 -25.41 -31.82 18.79
C PRO A 45 -26.30 -31.05 19.79
N MET A 46 -26.50 -31.65 20.96
CA MET A 46 -27.29 -31.11 22.07
C MET A 46 -26.36 -30.41 23.07
N LEU A 47 -26.84 -29.33 23.68
CA LEU A 47 -26.17 -28.55 24.71
C LEU A 47 -27.07 -28.50 25.96
N ASP A 48 -26.51 -28.62 27.16
CA ASP A 48 -27.33 -28.50 28.38
C ASP A 48 -27.50 -27.03 28.76
N CYS A 49 -28.75 -26.60 28.90
CA CYS A 49 -29.08 -25.22 29.25
C CYS A 49 -28.45 -24.85 30.61
N PRO A 50 -27.61 -23.80 30.69
CA PRO A 50 -26.92 -23.44 31.93
C PRO A 50 -27.85 -22.93 33.03
N SER A 51 -29.09 -22.55 32.70
CA SER A 51 -30.09 -22.05 33.65
C SER A 51 -31.02 -23.12 34.21
N CYS A 52 -31.41 -24.12 33.42
CA CYS A 52 -32.38 -25.15 33.85
C CYS A 52 -31.89 -26.60 33.71
N GLY A 53 -30.77 -26.83 33.02
CA GLY A 53 -30.21 -28.16 32.79
C GLY A 53 -30.88 -28.96 31.67
N GLU A 54 -31.86 -28.40 30.96
CA GLU A 54 -32.55 -29.07 29.85
C GLU A 54 -31.62 -29.20 28.64
N SER A 55 -31.64 -30.35 27.95
CA SER A 55 -30.85 -30.55 26.74
C SER A 55 -31.53 -29.88 25.54
N VAL A 56 -30.87 -28.86 24.99
CA VAL A 56 -31.38 -28.03 23.90
C VAL A 56 -30.47 -28.15 22.68
N SER A 57 -31.04 -28.07 21.48
CA SER A 57 -30.25 -27.99 20.25
C SER A 57 -29.29 -26.80 20.25
N ILE A 58 -28.05 -27.01 19.78
CA ILE A 58 -27.02 -25.96 19.64
C ILE A 58 -27.45 -24.79 18.74
N ASP A 59 -28.42 -25.01 17.85
CA ASP A 59 -28.93 -23.99 16.95
C ASP A 59 -30.09 -23.18 17.57
N SER A 60 -30.55 -23.54 18.77
CA SER A 60 -31.61 -22.81 19.49
C SER A 60 -31.02 -21.61 20.23
N SER A 61 -31.51 -20.41 19.94
CA SER A 61 -31.07 -19.17 20.61
C SER A 61 -31.68 -19.00 22.01
N VAL A 62 -32.76 -19.71 22.32
CA VAL A 62 -33.49 -19.66 23.59
C VAL A 62 -33.83 -21.08 24.04
N CYS A 63 -33.73 -21.34 25.35
CA CYS A 63 -34.19 -22.58 25.93
C CYS A 63 -35.73 -22.65 25.84
N PRO A 64 -36.32 -23.69 25.20
CA PRO A 64 -37.77 -23.82 25.09
C PRO A 64 -38.46 -24.02 26.44
N GLU A 65 -37.75 -24.56 27.43
CA GLU A 65 -38.31 -24.88 28.74
C GLU A 65 -38.29 -23.68 29.71
N CYS A 66 -37.14 -23.00 29.85
CA CYS A 66 -37.01 -21.92 30.85
C CYS A 66 -36.93 -20.51 30.24
N GLY A 67 -36.89 -20.38 28.91
CA GLY A 67 -36.81 -19.10 28.21
C GLY A 67 -35.48 -18.36 28.36
N SER A 68 -34.43 -18.98 28.90
CA SER A 68 -33.11 -18.36 29.01
C SER A 68 -32.40 -18.31 27.66
N ALA A 69 -31.69 -17.20 27.39
CA ALA A 69 -30.85 -17.09 26.20
C ALA A 69 -29.69 -18.09 26.29
N LEU A 70 -29.52 -18.91 25.25
CA LEU A 70 -28.47 -19.93 25.15
C LEU A 70 -27.21 -19.41 24.48
N VAL A 71 -27.29 -18.24 23.85
CA VAL A 71 -26.18 -17.49 23.27
C VAL A 71 -25.68 -16.46 24.29
N ASP A 72 -24.35 -16.33 24.38
CA ASP A 72 -23.71 -15.28 25.18
C ASP A 72 -24.13 -13.91 24.62
N GLU A 73 -24.67 -13.03 25.47
CA GLU A 73 -25.10 -11.68 25.09
C GLU A 73 -23.97 -10.91 24.38
N MET A 74 -22.72 -11.21 24.71
CA MET A 74 -21.53 -10.65 24.05
C MET A 74 -21.37 -11.15 22.60
N GLU A 75 -21.66 -12.42 22.33
CA GLU A 75 -21.54 -12.98 20.98
C GLU A 75 -22.62 -12.43 20.06
N ASP A 76 -23.84 -12.25 20.56
CA ASP A 76 -24.93 -11.61 19.80
C ASP A 76 -24.63 -10.14 19.46
N GLN A 77 -24.02 -9.39 20.39
CA GLN A 77 -23.56 -8.03 20.12
C GLN A 77 -22.51 -8.00 18.99
N LEU A 78 -21.55 -8.91 19.02
CA LEU A 78 -20.53 -9.02 17.97
C LEU A 78 -21.14 -9.39 16.61
N ARG A 79 -22.18 -10.24 16.58
CA ARG A 79 -22.89 -10.63 15.35
C ARG A 79 -23.60 -9.43 14.71
N GLN A 80 -24.11 -8.51 15.52
CA GLN A 80 -24.74 -7.27 15.04
C GLN A 80 -23.73 -6.20 14.64
N GLU A 81 -22.61 -6.09 15.36
CA GLU A 81 -21.57 -5.09 15.10
C GLU A 81 -20.76 -5.40 13.82
N PHE A 82 -20.45 -6.68 13.59
CA PHE A 82 -19.56 -7.09 12.51
C PHE A 82 -19.99 -6.61 11.11
N PRO A 83 -21.25 -6.76 10.66
CA PRO A 83 -21.69 -6.26 9.36
C PRO A 83 -21.55 -4.73 9.21
N LEU A 84 -21.81 -3.97 10.28
CA LEU A 84 -21.69 -2.51 10.27
C LEU A 84 -20.23 -2.07 10.09
N LEU A 85 -19.29 -2.75 10.77
CA LEU A 85 -17.86 -2.49 10.62
C LEU A 85 -17.37 -2.81 9.21
N VAL A 86 -17.77 -3.96 8.66
CA VAL A 86 -17.41 -4.35 7.29
C VAL A 86 -17.97 -3.35 6.27
N ALA A 87 -19.21 -2.88 6.47
CA ALA A 87 -19.83 -1.87 5.62
C ALA A 87 -19.06 -0.53 5.66
N GLY A 88 -18.48 -0.15 6.80
CA GLY A 88 -17.64 1.06 6.92
C GLY A 88 -16.26 0.95 6.26
N VAL A 89 -15.64 -0.23 6.29
CA VAL A 89 -14.29 -0.44 5.72
C VAL A 89 -14.28 -0.39 4.19
N LYS A 90 -15.34 -0.90 3.53
CA LYS A 90 -15.37 -1.01 2.06
C LYS A 90 -15.25 0.35 1.35
N PRO A 91 -16.02 1.40 1.70
CA PRO A 91 -15.85 2.74 1.13
C PRO A 91 -14.43 3.29 1.32
N MET A 92 -13.83 3.08 2.49
CA MET A 92 -12.47 3.57 2.77
C MET A 92 -11.42 2.89 1.89
N LEU A 93 -11.59 1.61 1.56
CA LEU A 93 -10.69 0.91 0.62
C LEU A 93 -10.83 1.42 -0.81
N VAL A 94 -12.05 1.72 -1.26
CA VAL A 94 -12.29 2.34 -2.58
C VAL A 94 -11.60 3.70 -2.62
N LEU A 95 -11.86 4.54 -1.61
CA LEU A 95 -11.24 5.85 -1.48
C LEU A 95 -9.70 5.77 -1.43
N SER A 96 -9.16 4.81 -0.67
CA SER A 96 -7.71 4.60 -0.61
C SER A 96 -7.13 4.23 -1.98
N ASN A 97 -7.88 3.49 -2.80
CA ASN A 97 -7.44 3.15 -4.14
C ASN A 97 -7.51 4.36 -5.09
N ASP A 98 -8.61 5.11 -5.05
CA ASP A 98 -8.83 6.26 -5.94
C ASP A 98 -7.82 7.40 -5.72
N PHE A 99 -7.27 7.49 -4.51
CA PHE A 99 -6.28 8.48 -4.12
C PHE A 99 -4.86 7.91 -3.91
N ASP A 100 -4.61 6.67 -4.33
CA ASP A 100 -3.32 5.98 -4.24
C ASP A 100 -2.71 5.99 -2.81
N VAL A 101 -3.53 5.70 -1.81
CA VAL A 101 -3.13 5.63 -0.40
C VAL A 101 -2.71 4.21 -0.04
N ASN A 102 -1.50 4.07 0.50
CA ASN A 102 -0.98 2.77 0.93
C ASN A 102 -1.68 2.28 2.19
N VAL A 103 -2.49 1.23 2.03
CA VAL A 103 -3.25 0.57 3.11
C VAL A 103 -2.89 -0.90 3.25
N ALA A 104 -1.62 -1.27 2.97
CA ALA A 104 -1.17 -2.66 2.99
C ALA A 104 -1.43 -3.36 4.33
N GLU A 105 -1.23 -2.67 5.45
CA GLU A 105 -1.49 -3.23 6.78
C GLU A 105 -2.98 -3.46 7.03
N GLY A 106 -3.82 -2.48 6.68
CA GLY A 106 -5.28 -2.63 6.73
C GLY A 106 -5.77 -3.83 5.90
N ARG A 107 -5.23 -4.04 4.70
CA ARG A 107 -5.58 -5.21 3.86
C ARG A 107 -5.18 -6.54 4.52
N ARG A 108 -3.99 -6.63 5.13
CA ARG A 108 -3.55 -7.84 5.86
C ARG A 108 -4.46 -8.15 7.05
N LEU A 109 -4.90 -7.13 7.78
CA LEU A 109 -5.82 -7.28 8.91
C LEU A 109 -7.19 -7.79 8.44
N ILE A 110 -7.69 -7.28 7.31
CA ILE A 110 -8.92 -7.79 6.69
C ILE A 110 -8.77 -9.26 6.28
N ASP A 111 -7.66 -9.65 5.67
CA ASP A 111 -7.41 -11.05 5.31
C ASP A 111 -7.39 -11.97 6.55
N LYS A 112 -6.83 -11.49 7.67
CA LYS A 112 -6.88 -12.21 8.96
C LYS A 112 -8.31 -12.31 9.48
N ALA A 113 -9.08 -11.22 9.42
CA ALA A 113 -10.48 -11.21 9.82
C ALA A 113 -11.32 -12.22 9.03
N VAL A 114 -11.11 -12.30 7.70
CA VAL A 114 -11.79 -13.27 6.83
C VAL A 114 -11.44 -14.71 7.22
N ARG A 115 -10.17 -14.99 7.57
CA ARG A 115 -9.76 -16.32 8.05
C ARG A 115 -10.40 -16.68 9.39
N ALA A 116 -10.43 -15.74 10.33
CA ALA A 116 -11.08 -15.93 11.64
C ALA A 116 -12.59 -16.18 11.49
N GLY A 117 -13.28 -15.42 10.64
CA GLY A 117 -14.70 -15.63 10.34
C GLY A 117 -15.00 -17.02 9.74
N LYS A 118 -14.13 -17.53 8.85
CA LYS A 118 -14.26 -18.91 8.33
C LYS A 118 -14.09 -19.98 9.41
N GLN A 119 -13.37 -19.68 10.48
CA GLN A 119 -13.17 -20.56 11.64
C GLN A 119 -14.26 -20.38 12.71
N ARG A 120 -15.31 -19.59 12.44
CA ARG A 120 -16.35 -19.21 13.40
C ARG A 120 -15.82 -18.46 14.63
N ASP A 121 -14.62 -17.89 14.55
CA ASP A 121 -14.05 -17.03 15.58
C ASP A 121 -14.45 -15.57 15.32
N LEU A 122 -15.64 -15.22 15.80
CA LEU A 122 -16.24 -13.90 15.57
C LEU A 122 -15.53 -12.79 16.36
N ALA A 123 -15.07 -13.07 17.58
CA ALA A 123 -14.39 -12.11 18.43
C ALA A 123 -13.09 -11.62 17.76
N THR A 124 -12.26 -12.55 17.28
CA THR A 124 -11.04 -12.19 16.54
C THR A 124 -11.38 -11.49 15.23
N ALA A 125 -12.41 -11.94 14.50
CA ALA A 125 -12.81 -11.29 13.24
C ALA A 125 -13.21 -9.82 13.45
N VAL A 126 -14.05 -9.53 14.43
CA VAL A 126 -14.46 -8.16 14.79
C VAL A 126 -13.25 -7.32 15.18
N GLN A 127 -12.37 -7.84 16.03
CA GLN A 127 -11.17 -7.13 16.46
C GLN A 127 -10.25 -6.78 15.28
N MET A 128 -10.00 -7.73 14.37
CA MET A 128 -9.19 -7.50 13.18
C MET A 128 -9.81 -6.45 12.24
N VAL A 129 -11.15 -6.43 12.09
CA VAL A 129 -11.82 -5.39 11.29
C VAL A 129 -11.72 -4.01 11.95
N LYS A 130 -11.86 -3.91 13.27
CA LYS A 130 -11.67 -2.64 14.02
C LYS A 130 -10.26 -2.10 13.84
N GLU A 131 -9.25 -2.96 13.95
CA GLU A 131 -7.85 -2.60 13.72
C GLU A 131 -7.61 -2.17 12.27
N ALA A 132 -8.18 -2.90 11.30
CA ALA A 132 -8.11 -2.53 9.89
C ALA A 132 -8.73 -1.16 9.63
N HIS A 133 -9.92 -0.92 10.17
CA HIS A 133 -10.63 0.36 10.04
C HIS A 133 -9.78 1.52 10.58
N SER A 134 -9.24 1.38 11.81
CA SER A 134 -8.37 2.39 12.42
C SER A 134 -7.08 2.62 11.62
N SER A 135 -6.45 1.55 11.14
CA SER A 135 -5.25 1.61 10.30
C SER A 135 -5.49 2.35 8.98
N ILE A 136 -6.58 2.02 8.28
CA ILE A 136 -6.94 2.67 7.01
C ILE A 136 -7.29 4.15 7.25
N LYS A 137 -8.05 4.45 8.30
CA LYS A 137 -8.40 5.82 8.67
C LYS A 137 -7.15 6.66 8.92
N GLY A 138 -6.22 6.17 9.73
CA GLY A 138 -4.97 6.85 10.02
C GLY A 138 -4.10 7.07 8.77
N ALA A 139 -4.11 6.13 7.82
CA ALA A 139 -3.42 6.29 6.55
C ALA A 139 -4.02 7.41 5.67
N LEU A 140 -5.36 7.48 5.61
CA LEU A 140 -6.07 8.56 4.90
C LEU A 140 -5.81 9.93 5.56
N GLU A 141 -5.88 10.01 6.89
CA GLU A 141 -5.55 11.23 7.64
C GLU A 141 -4.11 11.69 7.41
N SER A 142 -3.16 10.76 7.48
CA SER A 142 -1.75 11.05 7.20
C SER A 142 -1.52 11.57 5.78
N ARG A 143 -2.27 11.03 4.80
CA ARG A 143 -2.23 11.53 3.41
C ARG A 143 -2.77 12.96 3.33
N MET A 144 -3.91 13.25 3.95
CA MET A 144 -4.47 14.61 3.98
C MET A 144 -3.51 15.61 4.65
N ASP A 145 -2.85 15.22 5.76
CA ASP A 145 -1.83 16.04 6.41
C ASP A 145 -0.61 16.31 5.53
N HIS A 146 -0.20 15.31 4.74
CA HIS A 146 0.88 15.49 3.77
C HIS A 146 0.48 16.45 2.65
N ASP A 147 -0.69 16.23 2.06
CA ASP A 147 -1.23 17.05 0.97
C ASP A 147 -1.37 18.51 1.41
N GLN A 148 -1.90 18.76 2.61
CA GLN A 148 -2.04 20.10 3.15
C GLN A 148 -0.69 20.81 3.31
N ARG A 149 0.29 20.18 3.96
CA ARG A 149 1.65 20.75 4.11
C ARG A 149 2.33 20.99 2.76
N HIS A 150 2.04 20.15 1.77
CA HIS A 150 2.57 20.35 0.42
C HIS A 150 1.93 21.57 -0.26
N LEU A 151 0.60 21.71 -0.17
CA LEU A 151 -0.11 22.85 -0.72
C LEU A 151 0.28 24.17 -0.05
N GLU A 152 0.48 24.18 1.28
CA GLU A 152 0.95 25.37 2.02
C GLU A 152 2.32 25.83 1.48
N ARG A 153 3.25 24.90 1.24
CA ARG A 153 4.55 25.21 0.63
C ARG A 153 4.40 25.73 -0.80
N LEU A 154 3.51 25.14 -1.62
CA LEU A 154 3.29 25.60 -2.98
C LEU A 154 2.62 26.97 -3.03
N ALA A 155 1.71 27.28 -2.11
CA ALA A 155 1.12 28.61 -1.97
C ALA A 155 2.20 29.65 -1.62
N GLU A 156 3.12 29.32 -0.69
CA GLU A 156 4.24 30.20 -0.34
C GLU A 156 5.16 30.46 -1.55
N VAL A 157 5.54 29.40 -2.28
CA VAL A 157 6.35 29.54 -3.50
C VAL A 157 5.62 30.36 -4.55
N THR A 158 4.33 30.13 -4.75
CA THR A 158 3.50 30.89 -5.71
C THR A 158 3.47 32.38 -5.36
N ALA A 159 3.30 32.72 -4.07
CA ALA A 159 3.35 34.09 -3.59
C ALA A 159 4.73 34.74 -3.82
N LYS A 160 5.83 34.04 -3.50
CA LYS A 160 7.19 34.52 -3.77
C LYS A 160 7.47 34.72 -5.26
N SER A 161 6.74 34.00 -6.12
CA SER A 161 6.81 34.12 -7.58
C SER A 161 6.05 35.34 -8.13
N GLY A 162 5.42 36.15 -7.27
CA GLY A 162 4.56 37.26 -7.69
C GLY A 162 3.23 36.82 -8.31
N ASN A 163 2.90 35.52 -8.26
CA ASN A 163 1.60 35.01 -8.67
C ASN A 163 0.64 35.00 -7.46
N ASP A 164 -0.66 35.18 -7.72
CA ASP A 164 -1.67 35.10 -6.68
C ASP A 164 -1.88 33.63 -6.23
N PRO A 165 -1.61 33.30 -4.95
CA PRO A 165 -1.83 31.96 -4.43
C PRO A 165 -3.30 31.69 -4.06
N GLY A 166 -4.23 32.64 -4.29
CA GLY A 166 -5.63 32.58 -3.84
C GLY A 166 -6.34 31.26 -4.10
N GLU A 167 -6.22 30.69 -5.31
CA GLU A 167 -6.86 29.40 -5.61
C GLU A 167 -6.29 28.22 -4.79
N ILE A 168 -5.00 28.28 -4.44
CA ILE A 168 -4.34 27.25 -3.62
C ILE A 168 -4.78 27.40 -2.17
N THR A 169 -4.83 28.64 -1.65
CA THR A 169 -5.25 28.92 -0.27
C THR A 169 -6.73 28.61 -0.05
N GLU A 170 -7.59 28.89 -1.03
CA GLU A 170 -9.00 28.47 -1.03
C GLU A 170 -9.14 26.94 -0.98
N ALA A 171 -8.35 26.21 -1.76
CA ALA A 171 -8.36 24.75 -1.75
C ALA A 171 -7.89 24.18 -0.39
N ILE A 172 -6.88 24.79 0.24
CA ILE A 172 -6.44 24.43 1.60
C ILE A 172 -7.57 24.65 2.60
N ALA A 173 -8.21 25.83 2.58
CA ALA A 173 -9.31 26.15 3.49
C ALA A 173 -10.51 25.20 3.30
N SER A 174 -10.84 24.87 2.06
CA SER A 174 -11.88 23.88 1.74
C SER A 174 -11.53 22.49 2.27
N ALA A 175 -10.29 22.04 2.09
CA ALA A 175 -9.83 20.73 2.58
C ALA A 175 -9.87 20.65 4.11
N GLN A 176 -9.45 21.72 4.81
CA GLN A 176 -9.52 21.81 6.28
C GLN A 176 -10.97 21.74 6.78
N LYS A 177 -11.88 22.49 6.14
CA LYS A 177 -13.30 22.49 6.49
C LYS A 177 -13.93 21.10 6.32
N LEU A 178 -13.77 20.48 5.15
CA LEU A 178 -14.34 19.17 4.85
C LEU A 178 -13.78 18.09 5.79
N ARG A 179 -12.49 18.18 6.11
CA ARG A 179 -11.88 17.30 7.11
C ARG A 179 -12.49 17.47 8.51
N SER A 180 -12.78 18.70 8.93
CA SER A 180 -13.43 18.97 10.22
C SER A 180 -14.87 18.46 10.29
N GLU A 181 -15.54 18.35 9.15
CA GLU A 181 -16.89 17.80 9.00
C GLU A 181 -16.90 16.26 8.88
N GLY A 182 -15.71 15.64 8.77
CA GLY A 182 -15.56 14.19 8.59
C GLY A 182 -15.67 13.72 7.14
N ASP A 183 -15.85 14.63 6.18
CA ASP A 183 -15.89 14.32 4.75
C ASP A 183 -14.47 14.12 4.20
N THR A 184 -13.99 12.88 4.34
CA THR A 184 -12.65 12.48 3.91
C THR A 184 -12.49 12.52 2.39
N GLU A 185 -13.55 12.15 1.64
CA GLU A 185 -13.51 12.17 0.19
C GLU A 185 -13.44 13.61 -0.33
N GLY A 186 -14.31 14.49 0.15
CA GLY A 186 -14.30 15.90 -0.19
C GLY A 186 -12.97 16.57 0.13
N ALA A 187 -12.38 16.26 1.30
CA ALA A 187 -11.07 16.79 1.68
C ALA A 187 -9.95 16.36 0.72
N LEU A 188 -9.91 15.09 0.31
CA LEU A 188 -8.94 14.59 -0.66
C LEU A 188 -9.16 15.19 -2.06
N GLN A 189 -10.40 15.35 -2.50
CA GLN A 189 -10.75 16.02 -3.76
C GLN A 189 -10.31 17.50 -3.76
N ALA A 190 -10.53 18.22 -2.65
CA ALA A 190 -10.05 19.59 -2.49
C ALA A 190 -8.51 19.66 -2.57
N GLY A 191 -7.82 18.68 -1.97
CA GLY A 191 -6.37 18.51 -2.10
C GLY A 191 -5.91 18.35 -3.56
N VAL A 192 -6.59 17.51 -4.36
CA VAL A 192 -6.32 17.36 -5.80
C VAL A 192 -6.54 18.67 -6.55
N LYS A 193 -7.63 19.39 -6.26
CA LYS A 193 -7.93 20.69 -6.88
C LYS A 193 -6.83 21.71 -6.59
N GLY A 194 -6.40 21.80 -5.33
CA GLY A 194 -5.29 22.65 -4.91
C GLY A 194 -3.99 22.32 -5.64
N ARG A 195 -3.68 21.02 -5.83
CA ARG A 195 -2.47 20.60 -6.55
C ARG A 195 -2.52 21.02 -8.02
N LYS A 196 -3.65 20.85 -8.70
CA LYS A 196 -3.81 21.30 -10.10
C LYS A 196 -3.69 22.81 -10.24
N ALA A 197 -4.26 23.58 -9.31
CA ALA A 197 -4.10 25.03 -9.29
C ALA A 197 -2.63 25.41 -9.08
N ALA A 198 -1.96 24.76 -8.14
CA ALA A 198 -0.55 24.95 -7.90
C ALA A 198 0.30 24.57 -9.11
N GLU A 199 0.09 23.44 -9.77
CA GLU A 199 0.78 23.07 -11.01
C GLU A 199 0.63 24.12 -12.11
N ARG A 200 -0.57 24.70 -12.27
CA ARG A 200 -0.80 25.76 -13.24
C ARG A 200 -0.05 27.06 -12.90
N LEU A 201 0.04 27.39 -11.61
CA LEU A 201 0.66 28.63 -11.12
C LEU A 201 2.18 28.50 -10.89
N SER A 202 2.66 27.28 -10.62
CA SER A 202 4.04 26.94 -10.26
C SER A 202 4.72 25.99 -11.23
N GLY A 203 4.07 25.56 -12.33
CA GLY A 203 4.66 24.62 -13.29
C GLY A 203 5.96 25.14 -13.90
N LYS A 204 6.03 26.45 -14.18
CA LYS A 204 7.27 27.11 -14.61
C LYS A 204 8.36 27.10 -13.54
N TYR A 205 7.99 27.19 -12.26
CA TYR A 205 8.93 27.06 -11.14
C TYR A 205 9.48 25.63 -11.05
N MET A 206 8.61 24.61 -11.09
CA MET A 206 9.03 23.21 -11.03
C MET A 206 9.94 22.84 -12.20
N GLU A 207 9.56 23.20 -13.43
CA GLU A 207 10.40 22.98 -14.61
C GLU A 207 11.76 23.68 -14.50
N ALA A 208 11.79 24.93 -14.01
CA ALA A 208 13.03 25.68 -13.81
C ALA A 208 13.92 25.06 -12.73
N HIS A 209 13.31 24.56 -11.65
CA HIS A 209 13.99 23.88 -10.56
C HIS A 209 14.59 22.53 -11.03
N ASP A 210 13.81 21.70 -11.71
CA ASP A 210 14.28 20.43 -12.28
C ASP A 210 15.43 20.63 -13.27
N MET A 211 15.34 21.67 -14.12
CA MET A 211 16.41 22.02 -15.06
C MET A 211 17.67 22.46 -14.33
N THR A 212 17.54 23.26 -13.27
CA THR A 212 18.67 23.74 -12.46
C THR A 212 19.34 22.60 -11.70
N GLU A 213 18.56 21.69 -11.10
CA GLU A 213 19.08 20.50 -10.44
C GLU A 213 19.82 19.59 -11.44
N SER A 214 19.23 19.39 -12.61
CA SER A 214 19.85 18.62 -13.69
C SER A 214 21.17 19.26 -14.16
N LEU A 215 21.23 20.59 -14.29
CA LEU A 215 22.48 21.31 -14.59
C LEU A 215 23.52 21.10 -13.49
N SER A 216 23.13 21.26 -12.21
CA SER A 216 24.02 21.07 -11.07
C SER A 216 24.67 19.69 -11.08
N LYS A 217 23.86 18.63 -11.21
CA LYS A 217 24.34 17.25 -11.33
C LYS A 217 25.29 17.08 -12.51
N LEU A 218 24.98 17.65 -13.67
CA LEU A 218 25.82 17.56 -14.85
C LEU A 218 27.17 18.28 -14.67
N VAL A 219 27.17 19.45 -14.03
CA VAL A 219 28.39 20.19 -13.67
C VAL A 219 29.28 19.34 -12.78
N GLU A 220 28.73 18.72 -11.74
CA GLU A 220 29.50 17.84 -10.85
C GLU A 220 30.12 16.65 -11.58
N VAL A 221 29.34 15.99 -12.45
CA VAL A 221 29.83 14.87 -13.24
C VAL A 221 30.96 15.34 -14.16
N CYS A 222 30.74 16.39 -14.94
CA CYS A 222 31.75 16.94 -15.85
C CYS A 222 33.05 17.35 -15.14
N ASP A 223 32.95 17.94 -13.94
CA ASP A 223 34.11 18.36 -13.15
C ASP A 223 34.95 17.16 -12.68
N ARG A 224 34.33 16.03 -12.29
CA ARG A 224 35.04 14.77 -11.96
C ARG A 224 35.84 14.19 -13.13
N PHE A 225 35.46 14.56 -14.36
CA PHE A 225 36.15 14.17 -15.59
C PHE A 225 37.04 15.30 -16.15
N TYR A 226 37.28 16.35 -15.37
CA TYR A 226 38.14 17.49 -15.73
C TYR A 226 37.70 18.21 -17.02
N LEU A 227 36.39 18.22 -17.30
CA LEU A 227 35.82 19.00 -18.40
C LEU A 227 35.71 20.47 -18.01
N ASP A 228 35.78 21.37 -19.00
CA ASP A 228 35.62 22.80 -18.74
C ASP A 228 34.17 23.13 -18.39
N VAL A 229 33.92 23.31 -17.09
CA VAL A 229 32.62 23.63 -16.52
C VAL A 229 32.49 25.12 -16.15
N ARG A 230 33.46 25.98 -16.47
CA ARG A 230 33.49 27.38 -15.97
C ARG A 230 32.26 28.18 -16.36
N GLU A 231 31.90 28.15 -17.64
CA GLU A 231 30.73 28.83 -18.18
C GLU A 231 29.43 28.24 -17.61
N ALA A 232 29.32 26.91 -17.55
CA ALA A 232 28.14 26.23 -17.00
C ALA A 232 27.95 26.50 -15.50
N ARG A 233 29.04 26.58 -14.73
CA ARG A 233 29.03 26.97 -13.31
C ARG A 233 28.61 28.42 -13.13
N ARG A 234 29.03 29.33 -14.03
CA ARG A 234 28.56 30.73 -13.99
C ARG A 234 27.05 30.79 -14.23
N MET A 235 26.56 30.13 -15.28
CA MET A 235 25.12 30.08 -15.58
C MET A 235 24.32 29.39 -14.47
N LEU A 236 24.87 28.36 -13.81
CA LEU A 236 24.22 27.73 -12.67
C LEU A 236 24.05 28.69 -11.49
N ARG A 237 25.09 29.48 -11.16
CA ARG A 237 25.00 30.51 -10.11
C ARG A 237 24.01 31.61 -10.46
N GLU A 238 24.06 32.09 -11.71
CA GLU A 238 23.10 33.09 -12.21
C GLU A 238 21.66 32.55 -12.18
N ALA A 239 21.46 31.25 -12.49
CA ALA A 239 20.15 30.60 -12.41
C ALA A 239 19.65 30.49 -10.95
N GLN A 240 20.53 30.13 -10.02
CA GLN A 240 20.21 30.07 -8.59
C GLN A 240 19.83 31.45 -8.04
N ASP A 241 20.61 32.49 -8.38
CA ASP A 241 20.33 33.89 -8.00
C ASP A 241 19.00 34.38 -8.59
N ALA A 242 18.74 34.10 -9.87
CA ALA A 242 17.44 34.41 -10.48
C ALA A 242 16.28 33.70 -9.75
N GLY A 243 16.49 32.45 -9.34
CA GLY A 243 15.54 31.70 -8.53
C GLY A 243 15.32 32.31 -7.13
N GLU A 244 16.38 32.74 -6.44
CA GLU A 244 16.27 33.41 -5.13
C GLU A 244 15.43 34.68 -5.21
N HIS A 245 15.45 35.38 -6.36
CA HIS A 245 14.68 36.59 -6.63
C HIS A 245 13.32 36.34 -7.31
N GLY A 246 12.92 35.08 -7.52
CA GLY A 246 11.62 34.73 -8.10
C GLY A 246 11.52 34.79 -9.62
N ASP A 247 12.63 35.00 -10.35
CA ASP A 247 12.68 34.98 -11.81
C ASP A 247 12.95 33.56 -12.34
N TRP A 248 11.93 32.72 -12.24
CA TRP A 248 11.98 31.31 -12.66
C TRP A 248 12.15 31.14 -14.16
N SER A 249 11.66 32.10 -14.95
CA SER A 249 11.82 32.08 -16.40
C SER A 249 13.29 32.24 -16.75
N MET A 250 13.96 33.23 -16.16
CA MET A 250 15.40 33.40 -16.31
C MET A 250 16.18 32.20 -15.74
N MET A 251 15.82 31.71 -14.55
CA MET A 251 16.42 30.51 -13.94
C MET A 251 16.38 29.31 -14.91
N GLY A 252 15.21 29.00 -15.49
CA GLY A 252 15.05 27.90 -16.43
C GLY A 252 15.83 28.10 -17.73
N ILE A 253 15.87 29.32 -18.28
CA ILE A 253 16.64 29.67 -19.48
C ILE A 253 18.14 29.47 -19.24
N LEU A 254 18.66 30.00 -18.13
CA LEU A 254 20.07 29.90 -17.75
C LEU A 254 20.48 28.44 -17.50
N ALA A 255 19.63 27.68 -16.80
CA ALA A 255 19.86 26.26 -16.55
C ALA A 255 19.94 25.45 -17.86
N ARG A 256 19.00 25.68 -18.79
CA ARG A 256 19.00 25.01 -20.10
C ARG A 256 20.24 25.38 -20.91
N LYS A 257 20.60 26.65 -20.98
CA LYS A 257 21.78 27.14 -21.70
C LYS A 257 23.09 26.56 -21.14
N GLY A 258 23.19 26.46 -19.81
CA GLY A 258 24.33 25.82 -19.14
C GLY A 258 24.46 24.35 -19.51
N ARG A 259 23.35 23.62 -19.58
CA ARG A 259 23.33 22.21 -19.99
C ARG A 259 23.77 22.06 -21.44
N GLU A 260 23.15 22.81 -22.36
CA GLU A 260 23.50 22.80 -23.78
C GLU A 260 24.98 23.06 -24.02
N GLN A 261 25.59 23.97 -23.25
CA GLN A 261 27.01 24.25 -23.35
C GLN A 261 27.88 23.05 -22.95
N LEU A 262 27.52 22.33 -21.88
CA LEU A 262 28.22 21.10 -21.50
C LEU A 262 28.01 19.99 -22.54
N PHE A 263 26.79 19.84 -23.04
CA PHE A 263 26.43 18.80 -24.02
C PHE A 263 27.27 18.85 -25.30
N LYS A 264 27.80 20.01 -25.70
CA LYS A 264 28.70 20.12 -26.86
C LYS A 264 30.00 19.33 -26.69
N GLY A 265 30.55 19.26 -25.48
CA GLY A 265 31.81 18.57 -25.19
C GLY A 265 31.65 17.12 -24.72
N LEU A 266 30.44 16.73 -24.31
CA LEU A 266 30.18 15.41 -23.74
C LEU A 266 30.49 14.23 -24.66
N PRO A 267 30.17 14.24 -25.98
CA PRO A 267 30.37 13.07 -26.83
C PRO A 267 31.84 12.65 -26.93
N GLU A 268 32.75 13.61 -27.13
CA GLU A 268 34.18 13.34 -27.25
C GLU A 268 34.78 12.91 -25.91
N ALA A 269 34.42 13.61 -24.83
CA ALA A 269 34.84 13.27 -23.47
C ALA A 269 34.44 11.85 -23.08
N THR A 270 33.18 11.50 -23.30
CA THR A 270 32.64 10.17 -22.97
C THR A 270 33.36 9.08 -23.75
N LYS A 271 33.61 9.29 -25.05
CA LYS A 271 34.37 8.32 -25.88
C LYS A 271 35.80 8.12 -25.35
N ALA A 272 36.47 9.20 -24.95
CA ALA A 272 37.82 9.13 -24.40
C ALA A 272 37.84 8.36 -23.06
N GLU A 273 36.90 8.65 -22.16
CA GLU A 273 36.82 7.99 -20.85
C GLU A 273 36.41 6.52 -20.97
N MET A 274 35.51 6.18 -21.90
CA MET A 274 35.19 4.77 -22.21
C MET A 274 36.42 3.97 -22.65
N ARG A 275 37.31 4.56 -23.45
CA ARG A 275 38.56 3.89 -23.85
C ARG A 275 39.49 3.68 -22.66
N LYS A 276 39.64 4.68 -21.79
CA LYS A 276 40.45 4.57 -20.56
C LYS A 276 39.90 3.49 -19.62
N ALA A 277 38.60 3.47 -19.38
CA ALA A 277 37.96 2.49 -18.51
C ALA A 277 38.11 1.06 -19.05
N LYS A 278 38.03 0.86 -20.37
CA LYS A 278 38.30 -0.44 -21.00
C LYS A 278 39.74 -0.91 -20.77
N ASN A 279 40.72 -0.02 -20.90
CA ASN A 279 42.12 -0.38 -20.66
C ASN A 279 42.34 -0.73 -19.18
N GLN A 280 41.84 0.09 -18.25
CA GLN A 280 41.92 -0.18 -16.81
C GLN A 280 41.27 -1.51 -16.41
N LEU A 281 40.16 -1.88 -17.06
CA LEU A 281 39.52 -3.17 -16.85
C LEU A 281 40.40 -4.34 -17.30
N LEU A 282 41.10 -4.20 -18.43
CA LEU A 282 42.02 -5.21 -18.93
C LEU A 282 43.24 -5.36 -18.00
N ASP A 283 43.77 -4.25 -17.50
CA ASP A 283 44.88 -4.25 -16.54
C ASP A 283 44.48 -4.96 -15.24
N ALA A 284 43.33 -4.60 -14.65
CA ALA A 284 42.81 -5.26 -13.45
C ALA A 284 42.59 -6.77 -13.65
N LYS A 285 42.14 -7.18 -14.85
CA LYS A 285 41.99 -8.60 -15.21
C LYS A 285 43.33 -9.31 -15.33
N ALA A 286 44.35 -8.65 -15.88
CA ALA A 286 45.70 -9.19 -15.99
C ALA A 286 46.38 -9.34 -14.61
N GLU A 287 46.06 -8.44 -13.67
CA GLU A 287 46.48 -8.52 -12.26
C GLU A 287 45.74 -9.61 -11.45
N GLY A 288 44.76 -10.29 -12.04
CA GLY A 288 44.00 -11.36 -11.37
C GLY A 288 42.93 -10.88 -10.38
N LYS A 289 42.55 -9.59 -10.43
CA LYS A 289 41.49 -9.03 -9.57
C LYS A 289 40.10 -9.53 -10.01
N ASP A 290 39.14 -9.57 -9.09
CA ASP A 290 37.73 -9.83 -9.45
C ASP A 290 37.14 -8.60 -10.14
N VAL A 291 36.88 -8.72 -11.44
CA VAL A 291 36.38 -7.63 -12.28
C VAL A 291 34.87 -7.73 -12.58
N ARG A 292 34.12 -8.64 -11.94
CA ARG A 292 32.71 -8.89 -12.29
C ARG A 292 31.83 -7.64 -12.19
N THR A 293 31.99 -6.86 -11.12
CA THR A 293 31.26 -5.61 -10.91
C THR A 293 31.67 -4.54 -11.93
N LEU A 294 32.97 -4.40 -12.19
CA LEU A 294 33.51 -3.47 -13.19
C LEU A 294 32.98 -3.76 -14.61
N VAL A 295 32.90 -5.03 -15.01
CA VAL A 295 32.33 -5.43 -16.31
C VAL A 295 30.86 -5.01 -16.42
N LYS A 296 30.08 -5.20 -15.35
CA LYS A 296 28.66 -4.82 -15.33
C LYS A 296 28.50 -3.31 -15.50
N VAL A 297 29.20 -2.51 -14.69
CA VAL A 297 29.13 -1.05 -14.74
C VAL A 297 29.59 -0.51 -16.10
N LEU A 298 30.67 -1.07 -16.66
CA LEU A 298 31.17 -0.66 -17.98
C LEU A 298 30.20 -1.04 -19.13
N LYS A 299 29.46 -2.14 -18.98
CA LYS A 299 28.39 -2.51 -19.92
C LYS A 299 27.25 -1.51 -19.86
N ASP A 300 26.82 -1.11 -18.67
CA ASP A 300 25.76 -0.10 -18.48
C ASP A 300 26.18 1.25 -19.09
N ALA A 301 27.44 1.67 -18.88
CA ALA A 301 28.02 2.84 -19.54
C ALA A 301 27.99 2.72 -21.08
N GLY A 302 28.29 1.54 -21.63
CA GLY A 302 28.20 1.27 -23.06
C GLY A 302 26.77 1.34 -23.62
N VAL A 303 25.78 0.82 -22.89
CA VAL A 303 24.36 0.92 -23.26
C VAL A 303 23.91 2.38 -23.28
N ALA A 304 24.29 3.18 -22.27
CA ALA A 304 24.01 4.61 -22.23
C ALA A 304 24.63 5.35 -23.42
N MET A 305 25.90 5.05 -23.74
CA MET A 305 26.60 5.65 -24.88
C MET A 305 25.94 5.32 -26.23
N ASN A 306 25.46 4.09 -26.42
CA ASN A 306 24.75 3.69 -27.66
C ASN A 306 23.38 4.37 -27.82
N ARG A 307 22.80 4.86 -26.73
CA ARG A 307 21.55 5.63 -26.72
C ARG A 307 21.80 7.15 -26.73
N GLU A 308 23.03 7.58 -27.01
CA GLU A 308 23.46 8.99 -27.00
C GLU A 308 23.24 9.71 -25.65
N ARG A 309 23.10 8.95 -24.56
CA ARG A 309 22.96 9.46 -23.18
C ARG A 309 24.32 9.63 -22.55
N HIS A 310 25.08 10.62 -23.04
CA HIS A 310 26.47 10.84 -22.65
C HIS A 310 26.64 11.21 -21.17
N ASP A 311 25.69 11.96 -20.61
CA ASP A 311 25.60 12.27 -19.19
C ASP A 311 25.48 11.01 -18.31
N GLN A 312 24.58 10.08 -18.69
CA GLN A 312 24.40 8.80 -17.99
C GLN A 312 25.61 7.90 -18.15
N ALA A 313 26.26 7.91 -19.31
CA ALA A 313 27.48 7.17 -19.54
C ALA A 313 28.62 7.67 -18.63
N LEU A 314 28.78 8.98 -18.47
CA LEU A 314 29.76 9.55 -17.53
C LEU A 314 29.43 9.22 -16.07
N LEU A 315 28.15 9.17 -15.68
CA LEU A 315 27.75 8.72 -14.35
C LEU A 315 28.21 7.27 -14.09
N HIS A 316 27.90 6.35 -15.00
CA HIS A 316 28.37 4.96 -14.88
C HIS A 316 29.90 4.85 -14.89
N LEU A 317 30.59 5.70 -15.65
CA LEU A 317 32.07 5.75 -15.63
C LEU A 317 32.62 6.31 -14.31
N SER A 318 31.90 7.20 -13.64
CA SER A 318 32.24 7.67 -12.29
C SER A 318 32.12 6.51 -11.30
N ASP A 319 31.05 5.72 -11.39
CA ASP A 319 30.86 4.52 -10.56
C ASP A 319 31.96 3.49 -10.83
N PHE A 320 32.33 3.29 -12.10
CA PHE A 320 33.45 2.42 -12.49
C PHE A 320 34.76 2.85 -11.81
N LYS A 321 35.06 4.15 -11.77
CA LYS A 321 36.26 4.68 -11.09
C LYS A 321 36.22 4.46 -9.57
N ILE A 322 35.03 4.51 -8.96
CA ILE A 322 34.85 4.24 -7.53
C ILE A 322 35.09 2.76 -7.24
N GLU A 323 34.47 1.88 -8.02
CA GLU A 323 34.63 0.43 -7.90
C GLU A 323 36.08 -0.02 -8.16
N LEU A 324 36.76 0.60 -9.14
CA LEU A 324 38.15 0.27 -9.45
C LEU A 324 39.09 0.58 -8.28
N LYS A 325 38.80 1.62 -7.49
CA LYS A 325 39.57 1.97 -6.28
C LYS A 325 39.32 1.03 -5.10
N ARG A 326 38.28 0.20 -5.16
CA ARG A 326 37.91 -0.77 -4.12
C ARG A 326 38.55 -2.14 -4.33
N LEU A 327 39.15 -2.38 -5.50
CA LEU A 327 39.93 -3.59 -5.83
C LEU A 327 41.38 -3.48 -5.35
#